data_AF-A0A485AS73-F1
#
_entry.id   AF-A0A485AS73-F1
#
_cell.length_a   1.000
_cell.length_b   1.000
_cell.length_c   1.000
_cell.angle_alpha   90.00
_cell.angle_beta   90.00
_cell.angle_gamma   90.00
#
_symmetry.space_group_name_H-M   'P 1'
#
loop_
_entity.id
_entity.type
_entity.pdbx_description
1 polymer ?
#
loop_
_entity_poly.entity_id
_entity_poly.type
_entity_poly.pdbx_seq_one_letter_code
_entity_poly.pdbx_strand_id
1 'polypeptide(L)' 'MAKDAKAVDAFRPVGDKYFADIYLLARQRLANMGVTAVFGGDRCTFSEKDDFFSYRRDRTTGRMASFIWLI' A
#
# COMPACT_ATOMS: atom_id res chain seq x y z
N MET A 1 12.25 19.52 -2.28
CA MET A 1 13.16 18.37 -2.17
C MET A 1 12.32 17.12 -1.91
N ALA A 2 12.67 15.97 -2.49
CA ALA A 2 11.97 14.72 -2.20
C ALA A 2 12.22 14.31 -0.74
N LYS A 3 11.17 13.90 0.00
CA LYS A 3 11.32 13.46 1.41
C LYS A 3 12.13 12.18 1.54
N ASP A 4 12.09 11.31 0.53
CA ASP A 4 12.95 10.13 0.40
C ASP A 4 13.24 9.94 -1.09
N ALA A 5 14.51 9.87 -1.45
CA ALA A 5 14.94 9.74 -2.84
C ALA A 5 14.51 8.41 -3.48
N LYS A 6 14.47 7.31 -2.69
CA LYS A 6 14.07 5.99 -3.20
C LYS A 6 12.59 5.90 -3.54
N ALA A 7 11.78 6.87 -3.11
CA ALA A 7 10.34 6.88 -3.39
C ALA A 7 10.03 6.83 -4.89
N VAL A 8 10.92 7.36 -5.73
CA VAL A 8 10.76 7.39 -7.19
C VAL A 8 10.51 6.00 -7.78
N ASP A 9 11.11 4.96 -7.22
CA ASP A 9 10.98 3.57 -7.70
C ASP A 9 9.57 3.00 -7.49
N ALA A 10 8.77 3.62 -6.62
CA ALA A 10 7.42 3.19 -6.29
C ALA A 10 6.32 3.88 -7.11
N PHE A 11 6.68 4.73 -8.08
CA PHE A 11 5.70 5.43 -8.91
C PHE A 11 5.89 5.10 -10.39
N ARG A 12 4.80 4.74 -11.06
CA ARG A 12 4.75 4.56 -12.52
C ARG A 12 3.84 5.63 -13.15
N PRO A 13 4.33 6.43 -14.11
CA PRO A 13 3.50 7.46 -14.75
C PRO A 13 2.37 6.83 -15.58
N VAL A 14 1.19 7.47 -15.55
CA VAL A 14 -0.01 7.14 -16.33
C VAL A 14 -0.76 8.42 -16.65
N GLY A 15 -0.60 8.90 -17.90
CA GLY A 15 -1.06 10.21 -18.32
C GLY A 15 -0.46 11.30 -17.44
N ASP A 16 -1.31 12.22 -16.96
CA ASP A 16 -0.90 13.30 -16.05
C ASP A 16 -0.79 12.87 -14.57
N LYS A 17 -0.91 11.56 -14.30
CA LYS A 17 -0.91 10.99 -12.94
C LYS A 17 0.08 9.84 -12.82
N TYR A 18 0.09 9.20 -11.66
CA TYR A 18 0.96 8.07 -11.36
C TYR A 18 0.17 6.95 -10.69
N PHE A 19 0.51 5.70 -11.00
CA PHE A 19 0.24 4.58 -10.12
C PHE A 19 1.30 4.54 -9.04
N ALA A 20 0.87 4.41 -7.79
CA ALA A 20 1.75 4.30 -6.63
C ALA A 20 1.72 2.87 -6.09
N ASP A 21 2.89 2.28 -5.91
CA ASP A 21 3.08 1.07 -5.14
C ASP A 21 3.20 1.43 -3.66
N ILE A 22 2.08 1.33 -2.94
CA ILE A 22 2.03 1.64 -1.52
C ILE A 22 2.82 0.64 -0.67
N TYR A 23 2.99 -0.60 -1.13
CA TYR A 23 3.76 -1.61 -0.42
C TYR A 23 5.27 -1.34 -0.51
N LEU A 24 5.77 -0.96 -1.68
CA LEU A 24 7.17 -0.58 -1.85
C LEU A 24 7.50 0.67 -1.02
N LEU A 25 6.63 1.69 -1.02
CA LEU A 25 6.80 2.86 -0.18
C LEU A 25 6.90 2.50 1.30
N ALA A 26 6.01 1.63 1.82
CA ALA A 26 6.06 1.18 3.20
C ALA A 26 7.36 0.43 3.51
N ARG A 27 7.78 -0.50 2.65
CA ARG A 27 9.03 -1.27 2.79
C ARG A 27 10.25 -0.37 2.84
N GLN A 28 10.34 0.64 1.98
CA GLN A 28 11.46 1.59 1.98
C GLN A 28 11.56 2.34 3.30
N ARG A 29 10.44 2.85 3.84
CA ARG A 29 10.45 3.59 5.12
C ARG A 29 10.75 2.69 6.31
N LEU A 30 10.19 1.47 6.33
CA LEU A 30 10.48 0.46 7.35
C LEU A 30 11.96 0.05 7.34
N ALA A 31 12.55 -0.17 6.15
CA ALA A 31 13.95 -0.51 6.01
C ALA A 31 14.88 0.60 6.54
N ASN A 32 14.54 1.87 6.29
CA ASN A 32 15.29 3.01 6.84
C ASN A 32 15.23 3.07 8.38
N MET A 33 14.23 2.45 9.00
CA MET A 33 14.10 2.31 10.46
C MET A 33 14.71 1.00 10.99
N GLY A 34 15.39 0.23 10.15
CA GLY A 34 16.01 -1.05 10.54
C GLY A 34 15.05 -2.25 10.57
N VAL A 35 13.80 -2.08 10.14
CA VAL A 35 12.82 -3.19 10.06
C VAL A 35 13.01 -3.94 8.75
N THR A 36 13.59 -5.15 8.83
CA THR A 36 13.96 -5.95 7.65
C THR A 36 13.03 -7.13 7.38
N ALA A 37 12.30 -7.61 8.41
CA ALA A 37 11.34 -8.70 8.28
C ALA A 37 9.93 -8.15 8.00
N VAL A 38 9.58 -8.01 6.71
CA VAL A 38 8.29 -7.47 6.27
C VAL A 38 7.57 -8.46 5.37
N PHE A 39 6.40 -8.93 5.81
CA PHE A 39 5.60 -9.97 5.16
C PHE A 39 4.29 -9.42 4.57
N GLY A 40 3.64 -10.20 3.69
CA GLY A 40 2.42 -9.81 2.98
C GLY A 40 2.65 -8.72 1.93
N GLY A 41 1.61 -7.95 1.62
CA GLY A 41 1.66 -6.89 0.60
C GLY A 41 1.49 -7.41 -0.83
N ASP A 42 0.72 -8.48 -0.96
CA ASP A 42 0.46 -9.26 -2.17
C ASP A 42 -1.03 -9.25 -2.57
N ARG A 43 -1.87 -8.50 -1.85
CA ARG A 43 -3.31 -8.36 -2.09
C ARG A 43 -3.66 -6.97 -2.62
N CYS A 44 -4.76 -6.85 -3.35
CA CYS A 44 -5.25 -5.60 -3.91
C CYS A 44 -6.74 -5.43 -3.68
N THR A 45 -7.12 -4.60 -2.70
CA THR A 45 -8.53 -4.36 -2.34
C THR A 45 -9.38 -3.85 -3.50
N PHE A 46 -8.78 -3.11 -4.43
CA PHE A 46 -9.48 -2.61 -5.62
C PHE A 46 -9.83 -3.73 -6.60
N SER A 47 -8.90 -4.65 -6.88
CA SER A 47 -9.07 -5.67 -7.92
C SER A 47 -9.80 -6.92 -7.42
N GLU A 48 -9.55 -7.31 -6.16
CA GLU A 48 -10.11 -8.51 -5.53
C GLU A 48 -11.48 -8.20 -4.89
N LYS A 49 -12.47 -7.95 -5.75
CA LYS A 49 -13.79 -7.45 -5.35
C LYS A 49 -14.62 -8.40 -4.49
N ASP A 50 -14.41 -9.70 -4.62
CA ASP A 50 -15.20 -10.72 -3.92
C ASP A 50 -14.70 -10.92 -2.48
N ASP A 51 -13.48 -10.47 -2.18
CA ASP A 51 -12.83 -10.61 -0.87
C ASP A 51 -12.78 -9.30 -0.07
N PHE A 52 -12.75 -8.13 -0.74
CA PHE A 52 -12.52 -6.84 -0.09
C PHE A 52 -13.46 -5.71 -0.52
N PHE A 53 -13.86 -4.89 0.45
CA PHE A 53 -14.42 -3.56 0.17
C PHE A 53 -13.33 -2.63 -0.39
N SER A 54 -13.68 -1.76 -1.34
CA SER A 54 -12.75 -0.74 -1.86
C SER A 54 -13.44 0.59 -2.07
N TYR A 55 -13.08 1.59 -1.27
CA TYR A 55 -13.62 2.95 -1.41
C TYR A 55 -13.34 3.56 -2.79
N ARG A 56 -12.15 3.29 -3.36
CA ARG A 56 -11.78 3.79 -4.69
C ARG A 56 -12.68 3.22 -5.79
N ARG A 57 -13.13 1.97 -5.62
CA ARG A 57 -14.03 1.28 -6.55
C ARG A 57 -15.50 1.68 -6.34
N ASP A 58 -15.96 1.63 -5.09
CA ASP A 58 -17.39 1.57 -4.76
C ASP A 58 -17.95 2.88 -4.18
N ARG A 59 -17.10 3.83 -3.73
CA ARG A 59 -17.45 5.08 -3.03
C ARG A 59 -18.19 4.84 -1.69
N THR A 60 -19.44 4.41 -1.71
CA THR A 60 -20.19 4.07 -0.49
C THR A 60 -20.10 2.57 -0.27
N THR A 61 -19.33 2.14 0.73
CA THR A 61 -19.01 0.73 0.96
C THR A 61 -18.69 0.44 2.43
N GLY A 62 -18.53 -0.83 2.78
CA GLY A 62 -18.16 -1.30 4.11
C GLY A 62 -16.69 -1.02 4.46
N ARG A 63 -16.21 -1.59 5.58
CA ARG A 63 -14.82 -1.48 6.03
C ARG A 63 -14.33 -2.84 6.51
N MET A 64 -13.07 -3.14 6.20
CA MET A 64 -12.33 -4.22 6.84
C MET A 64 -11.58 -3.68 8.06
N ALA A 65 -11.06 -4.58 8.88
CA ALA A 65 -10.21 -4.25 10.01
C ALA A 65 -9.05 -5.27 10.10
N SER A 66 -7.90 -4.80 10.58
CA SER A 66 -6.73 -5.63 10.88
C SER A 66 -6.51 -5.64 12.39
N PHE A 67 -6.31 -6.82 12.99
CA PHE A 67 -6.20 -7.00 14.43
C PHE A 67 -4.88 -7.67 14.80
N ILE A 68 -4.34 -7.32 15.96
CA ILE A 68 -3.19 -7.96 16.59
C ILE A 68 -3.34 -7.86 18.11
N TRP A 69 -2.99 -8.92 18.85
CA TRP A 69 -3.06 -8.95 20.30
C TRP A 69 -1.96 -9.84 20.90
N LEU A 70 -1.66 -9.64 22.18
CA LEU A 70 -0.83 -10.55 22.97
C LEU A 70 -1.72 -11.65 23.57
N ILE A 71 -1.21 -12.88 23.63
CA ILE A 71 -1.90 -14.03 24.23
C ILE A 71 -2.02 -13.83 25.75
#